data_AF-A0A2W7BNN2-F1
#
_entry.id   AF-A0A2W7BNN2-F1
#
_cell.length_a   1.000
_cell.length_b   1.000
_cell.length_c   1.000
_cell.angle_alpha   90.00
_cell.angle_beta   90.00
_cell.angle_gamma   90.00
#
_symmetry.space_group_name_H-M   'P 1'
#
loop_
_entity.id
_entity.type
_entity.pdbx_description
1 polymer ?
#
loop_
_entity_poly.entity_id
_entity_poly.type
_entity_poly.pdbx_seq_one_letter_code
_entity_poly.pdbx_strand_id
1 'polypeptide(L)'
;MVQTEQQIYAFPVLEIRPDGWFRFQYTPAGAAWAHTSHLNLGTVPLTIETWDISLEDAARVEFRRPGLAQPMRLAPSTNAPLQALVGPNSIIQPLDLEGDWLRVRVTQPAQGCTPLPGSSNLEGWVRWRSDADVPLVWFPASGC
;
A
#
# COMPACT_ATOMS: atom_id res chain seq x y z
N MET A 1 4.24 2.89 -13.16
CA MET A 1 5.22 1.79 -13.25
C MET A 1 5.32 1.22 -11.84
N VAL A 2 4.88 -0.02 -11.61
CA VAL A 2 5.04 -0.67 -10.30
C VAL A 2 6.48 -1.17 -10.25
N GLN A 3 7.30 -0.62 -9.35
CA GLN A 3 8.64 -1.11 -9.09
C GLN A 3 8.51 -2.24 -8.06
N THR A 4 8.46 -3.48 -8.55
CA THR A 4 8.64 -4.66 -7.70
C THR A 4 10.15 -4.78 -7.45
N GLU A 5 10.58 -4.60 -6.21
CA GLU A 5 11.97 -4.92 -5.86
C GLU A 5 12.28 -6.40 -6.17
N GLN A 6 13.56 -6.66 -6.40
CA GLN A 6 14.10 -7.96 -6.84
C GLN A 6 13.78 -9.05 -5.81
N GLN A 7 12.65 -9.76 -5.99
CA GLN A 7 12.49 -11.21 -5.71
C GLN A 7 11.05 -11.73 -5.85
N ILE A 8 10.06 -10.91 -6.21
CA ILE A 8 8.69 -11.40 -6.42
C ILE A 8 8.36 -11.35 -7.92
N TYR A 9 8.23 -12.53 -8.55
CA TYR A 9 7.66 -12.66 -9.89
C TYR A 9 6.15 -12.41 -9.83
N ALA A 10 5.74 -11.16 -9.64
CA ALA A 10 4.34 -10.75 -9.63
C ALA A 10 3.95 -10.12 -10.98
N PHE A 11 2.72 -10.38 -11.40
CA PHE A 11 2.11 -9.70 -12.55
C PHE A 11 1.07 -8.69 -12.04
N PRO A 12 1.15 -7.40 -12.42
CA PRO A 12 0.14 -6.43 -12.03
C PRO A 12 -1.23 -6.84 -12.54
N VAL A 13 -2.19 -7.02 -11.63
CA VAL A 13 -3.61 -7.16 -11.97
C VAL A 13 -4.19 -5.77 -12.19
N LEU A 14 -4.79 -5.56 -13.35
CA LEU A 14 -5.35 -4.28 -13.80
C LEU A 14 -6.86 -4.19 -13.54
N GLU A 15 -7.55 -5.32 -13.59
CA GLU A 15 -9.01 -5.40 -13.46
C GLU A 15 -9.39 -6.79 -12.94
N ILE A 16 -10.38 -6.86 -12.04
CA ILE A 16 -11.00 -8.10 -11.57
C ILE A 16 -12.50 -7.95 -11.76
N ARG A 17 -13.14 -8.95 -12.37
CA ARG A 17 -14.57 -8.99 -12.60
C ARG A 17 -15.27 -9.98 -11.65
N PRO A 18 -16.55 -9.75 -11.32
CA PRO A 18 -17.31 -10.65 -10.44
C PRO A 18 -17.48 -12.08 -10.98
N ASP A 19 -17.32 -12.28 -12.29
CA ASP A 19 -17.42 -13.58 -12.96
C ASP A 19 -16.10 -14.39 -12.91
N GLY A 20 -15.11 -13.93 -12.14
CA GLY A 20 -13.83 -14.62 -11.94
C GLY A 20 -12.79 -14.35 -13.01
N TRP A 21 -13.07 -13.51 -14.00
CA TRP A 21 -12.07 -13.05 -14.95
C TRP A 21 -11.25 -11.89 -14.41
N PHE A 22 -9.94 -11.95 -14.63
CA PHE A 22 -9.04 -10.85 -14.29
C PHE A 22 -8.10 -10.55 -15.46
N ARG A 23 -7.74 -9.29 -15.59
CA ARG A 23 -6.78 -8.81 -16.58
C ARG A 23 -5.47 -8.50 -15.89
N PHE A 24 -4.37 -9.08 -16.37
CA PHE A 24 -3.04 -8.85 -15.81
C PHE A 24 -2.06 -8.41 -16.88
N GLN A 25 -1.08 -7.60 -16.48
CA GLN A 25 0.01 -7.14 -17.33
C GLN A 25 1.18 -8.13 -17.24
N TYR A 26 1.57 -8.74 -18.36
CA TYR A 26 2.68 -9.71 -18.41
C TYR A 26 3.92 -9.18 -19.13
N THR A 27 3.79 -8.04 -19.83
CA THR A 27 4.90 -7.23 -20.33
C THR A 27 4.53 -5.75 -20.25
N PRO A 28 5.47 -4.79 -20.38
CA PRO A 28 5.13 -3.36 -20.33
C PRO A 28 4.02 -2.90 -21.29
N ALA A 29 3.83 -3.59 -22.41
CA ALA A 29 2.78 -3.28 -23.39
C ALA A 29 1.70 -4.38 -23.52
N GLY A 30 1.90 -5.55 -22.90
CA GLY A 30 1.05 -6.72 -23.07
C GLY A 30 0.22 -7.02 -21.83
N ALA A 31 -1.09 -7.17 -22.04
CA ALA A 31 -2.02 -7.62 -21.02
C ALA A 31 -2.86 -8.79 -21.53
N ALA A 32 -3.18 -9.72 -20.64
CA ALA A 32 -3.97 -10.91 -20.95
C ALA A 32 -5.09 -11.07 -19.94
N TRP A 33 -6.11 -11.82 -20.34
CA TRP A 33 -7.21 -12.23 -19.48
C TRP A 33 -6.97 -13.67 -19.01
N ALA A 34 -7.20 -13.93 -17.73
CA ALA A 34 -7.25 -15.27 -17.17
C ALA A 34 -8.45 -15.39 -16.24
N HIS A 35 -8.94 -16.61 -16.05
CA HIS A 35 -9.97 -16.92 -15.08
C HIS A 35 -9.31 -17.39 -13.77
N THR A 36 -9.89 -17.12 -12.62
CA THR A 36 -9.36 -17.52 -11.30
C THR A 36 -9.10 -19.03 -11.19
N SER A 37 -9.85 -19.86 -11.91
CA SER A 37 -9.58 -21.31 -12.00
C SER A 37 -8.21 -21.65 -12.59
N HIS A 38 -7.63 -20.77 -13.42
CA HIS A 38 -6.31 -20.98 -14.03
C HIS A 38 -5.17 -20.86 -13.02
N LEU A 39 -5.38 -20.17 -11.90
CA LEU A 39 -4.37 -20.00 -10.85
C LEU A 39 -3.91 -21.34 -10.24
N ASN A 40 -4.74 -22.38 -10.34
CA ASN A 40 -4.49 -23.71 -9.81
C ASN A 40 -3.95 -24.71 -10.85
N LEU A 41 -3.73 -24.29 -12.10
CA LEU A 41 -3.25 -25.19 -13.17
C LEU A 41 -1.73 -25.38 -13.17
N GLY A 42 -0.99 -24.47 -12.52
CA GLY A 42 0.47 -24.50 -12.45
C GLY A 42 0.99 -25.40 -11.33
N THR A 43 2.30 -25.67 -11.36
CA THR A 43 3.02 -26.33 -10.25
C THR A 43 3.35 -25.37 -9.11
N VAL A 44 3.27 -24.06 -9.37
CA VAL A 44 3.41 -23.00 -8.38
C VAL A 44 2.01 -22.51 -8.03
N PRO A 45 1.60 -22.52 -6.74
CA PRO A 45 0.34 -21.93 -6.34
C PRO A 45 0.37 -20.43 -6.58
N LEU A 46 -0.61 -19.93 -7.34
CA LEU A 46 -0.79 -18.50 -7.60
C LEU A 46 -2.02 -18.00 -6.87
N THR A 47 -1.95 -16.79 -6.34
CA THR A 47 -3.08 -16.07 -5.74
C THR A 47 -3.17 -14.67 -6.35
N ILE A 48 -4.38 -14.11 -6.35
CA ILE A 48 -4.55 -12.68 -6.62
C ILE A 48 -4.53 -11.99 -5.27
N GLU A 49 -3.55 -11.13 -5.08
CA GLU A 49 -3.41 -10.31 -3.89
C GLU A 49 -3.85 -8.88 -4.21
N THR A 50 -4.85 -8.40 -3.50
CA THR A 50 -5.34 -7.02 -3.63
C THR A 50 -4.67 -6.15 -2.57
N TRP A 51 -4.57 -4.85 -2.84
CA TRP A 51 -3.86 -3.92 -1.97
C TRP A 51 -4.42 -3.86 -0.56
N ASP A 52 -5.73 -3.98 -0.41
CA ASP A 52 -6.44 -4.06 0.87
C ASP A 52 -5.96 -5.25 1.70
N ILE A 53 -5.86 -6.45 1.11
CA ILE A 53 -5.32 -7.64 1.79
C ILE A 53 -3.87 -7.39 2.21
N SER A 54 -3.03 -6.91 1.30
CA SER A 54 -1.63 -6.63 1.61
C SER A 54 -1.46 -5.55 2.69
N LEU A 55 -2.37 -4.58 2.77
CA LEU A 55 -2.34 -3.49 3.75
C LEU A 55 -2.72 -3.95 5.15
N GLU A 56 -3.67 -4.88 5.27
CA GLU A 56 -4.06 -5.47 6.55
C GLU A 56 -2.91 -6.26 7.19
N ASP A 57 -2.14 -6.99 6.38
CA ASP A 57 -1.03 -7.81 6.85
C ASP A 57 0.32 -7.04 6.94
N ALA A 58 0.37 -5.80 6.47
CA ALA A 58 1.62 -5.05 6.41
C ALA A 58 2.05 -4.52 7.77
N ALA A 59 3.25 -4.92 8.20
CA ALA A 59 3.90 -4.36 9.40
C ALA A 59 4.28 -2.87 9.23
N ARG A 60 4.52 -2.44 7.98
CA ARG A 60 4.94 -1.07 7.66
C ARG A 60 4.61 -0.73 6.21
N VAL A 61 4.34 0.55 5.96
CA VAL A 61 4.23 1.13 4.62
C VAL A 61 5.09 2.38 4.47
N GLU A 62 5.34 2.78 3.23
CA GLU A 62 5.98 4.05 2.88
C GLU A 62 5.17 4.78 1.81
N PHE A 63 5.25 6.11 1.77
CA PHE A 63 4.63 6.89 0.71
C PHE A 63 5.42 6.78 -0.60
N ARG A 64 4.73 6.55 -1.72
CA ARG A 64 5.35 6.44 -3.05
C ARG A 64 5.97 7.74 -3.56
N ARG A 65 5.63 8.88 -2.98
CA ARG A 65 6.25 10.18 -3.26
C ARG A 65 7.21 10.52 -2.13
N PRO A 66 8.44 9.96 -2.14
CA PRO A 66 9.42 10.28 -1.12
C PRO A 66 9.75 11.78 -1.15
N GLY A 67 9.96 12.37 0.03
CA GLY A 67 10.40 13.76 0.18
C GLY A 67 9.30 14.80 0.42
N LEU A 68 8.01 14.44 0.30
CA LEU A 68 6.90 15.34 0.66
C LEU A 68 6.13 14.79 1.86
N ALA A 69 5.94 15.65 2.87
CA ALA A 69 5.12 15.30 4.01
C ALA A 69 3.65 15.12 3.57
N GLN A 70 3.00 14.06 4.05
CA GLN A 70 1.61 13.75 3.71
C GLN A 70 0.66 14.14 4.86
N PRO A 71 -0.56 14.61 4.56
CA PRO A 71 -1.53 14.95 5.59
C PRO A 71 -2.08 13.70 6.27
N MET A 72 -2.04 13.67 7.60
CA MET A 72 -2.75 12.71 8.43
C MET A 72 -3.90 13.42 9.15
N ARG A 73 -5.08 12.81 9.13
CA ARG A 73 -6.34 13.42 9.59
C ARG A 73 -6.94 12.64 10.75
N LEU A 74 -7.78 13.30 11.53
CA LEU A 74 -8.47 12.66 12.67
C LEU A 74 -9.58 11.68 12.26
N ALA A 75 -10.06 11.74 11.00
CA ALA A 75 -11.10 10.87 10.46
C ALA A 75 -10.86 10.60 8.97
N PRO A 76 -11.45 9.52 8.39
CA PRO A 76 -11.26 9.10 7.00
C PRO A 76 -12.05 10.00 6.02
N SER A 77 -11.73 11.29 6.00
CA SER A 77 -12.38 12.28 5.14
C SER A 77 -11.44 13.43 4.82
N THR A 78 -11.50 13.93 3.58
CA THR A 78 -10.71 15.08 3.13
C THR A 78 -11.03 16.35 3.91
N ASN A 79 -12.24 16.43 4.49
CA ASN A 79 -12.69 17.57 5.29
C ASN A 79 -12.40 17.41 6.78
N ALA A 80 -11.91 16.25 7.22
CA ALA A 80 -11.57 16.03 8.62
C ALA A 80 -10.37 16.90 9.04
N PRO A 81 -10.31 17.36 10.30
CA PRO A 81 -9.21 18.16 10.80
C PRO A 81 -7.86 17.48 10.56
N LEU A 82 -6.86 18.28 10.20
CA LEU A 82 -5.48 17.84 10.10
C LEU A 82 -4.97 17.52 11.51
N GLN A 83 -4.44 16.33 11.70
CA GLN A 83 -3.80 15.91 12.94
C GLN A 83 -2.30 16.16 12.92
N ALA A 84 -1.64 15.77 11.82
CA ALA A 84 -0.21 15.94 11.64
C ALA A 84 0.16 15.94 10.15
N LEU A 85 1.37 16.41 9.86
CA LEU A 85 2.06 16.11 8.62
C LEU A 85 3.02 14.95 8.90
N VAL A 86 2.93 13.89 8.10
CA VAL A 86 3.78 12.70 8.20
C VAL A 86 4.96 12.89 7.27
N GLY A 87 6.14 13.08 7.86
CA GLY A 87 7.37 13.29 7.09
C GLY A 87 7.85 12.00 6.40
N PRO A 88 8.77 12.11 5.43
CA PRO A 88 9.36 10.95 4.75
C PRO A 88 10.19 10.05 5.69
N ASN A 89 10.67 10.60 6.80
CA ASN A 89 11.47 9.90 7.83
C ASN A 89 10.57 9.46 9.00
N SER A 90 9.53 8.69 8.67
CA SER A 90 8.56 8.18 9.65
C SER A 90 8.42 6.67 9.53
N ILE A 91 8.18 6.02 10.66
CA ILE A 91 7.70 4.64 10.67
C ILE A 91 6.19 4.71 10.61
N ILE A 92 5.58 4.11 9.58
CA ILE A 92 4.13 4.15 9.34
C ILE A 92 3.62 2.72 9.41
N GLN A 93 2.87 2.42 10.46
CA GLN A 93 2.26 1.10 10.68
C GLN A 93 0.78 1.17 10.32
N PRO A 94 0.30 0.39 9.33
CA PRO A 94 -1.11 0.16 9.10
C PRO A 94 -1.82 -0.36 10.36
N LEU A 95 -3.04 0.10 10.60
CA LEU A 95 -3.89 -0.36 11.71
C LEU A 95 -5.27 -0.81 11.23
N ASP A 96 -5.87 -0.11 10.27
CA ASP A 96 -7.23 -0.36 9.80
C ASP A 96 -7.45 0.31 8.43
N LEU A 97 -8.46 -0.13 7.67
CA LEU A 97 -8.75 0.34 6.32
C LEU A 97 -10.24 0.71 6.18
N GLU A 98 -10.50 1.91 5.69
CA GLU A 98 -11.86 2.40 5.40
C GLU A 98 -11.89 3.08 4.03
N GLY A 99 -12.31 2.34 3.00
CA GLY A 99 -12.32 2.82 1.62
C GLY A 99 -10.93 3.26 1.15
N ASP A 100 -10.76 4.54 0.81
CA ASP A 100 -9.48 5.12 0.36
C ASP A 100 -8.53 5.52 1.51
N TRP A 101 -8.96 5.30 2.75
CA TRP A 101 -8.29 5.75 3.95
C TRP A 101 -7.67 4.59 4.71
N LEU A 102 -6.44 4.82 5.16
CA LEU A 102 -5.68 3.88 5.96
C LEU A 102 -5.47 4.53 7.32
N ARG A 103 -5.99 3.90 8.36
CA ARG A 103 -5.63 4.27 9.72
C ARG A 103 -4.23 3.77 9.97
N VAL A 104 -3.37 4.65 10.48
CA VAL A 104 -1.96 4.38 10.70
C VAL A 104 -1.54 4.83 12.08
N ARG A 105 -0.59 4.11 12.67
CA ARG A 105 0.27 4.61 13.74
C ARG A 105 1.57 5.12 13.13
N VAL A 106 1.90 6.36 13.41
CA VAL A 106 3.09 7.03 12.91
C VAL A 106 4.05 7.31 14.05
N THR A 107 5.29 6.88 13.91
CA THR A 107 6.41 7.26 14.78
C THR A 107 7.33 8.23 14.04
N GLN A 108 7.48 9.45 14.55
CA GLN A 108 8.37 10.46 13.98
C GLN A 108 8.97 11.41 15.04
N PRO A 109 10.21 11.92 14.83
CA PRO A 109 11.10 11.55 13.72
C PRO A 109 11.76 10.17 13.92
N ALA A 110 12.05 9.49 12.81
CA ALA A 110 12.75 8.19 12.79
C ALA A 110 13.84 8.17 11.72
N GLN A 111 14.82 7.29 11.85
CA GLN A 111 15.81 6.98 10.82
C GLN A 111 15.70 5.50 10.46
N GLY A 112 15.15 5.19 9.30
CA GLY A 112 14.77 3.82 8.95
C GLY A 112 13.78 3.26 9.96
N CYS A 113 14.16 2.17 10.62
CA CYS A 113 13.36 1.49 11.65
C CYS A 113 13.61 2.00 13.07
N THR A 114 14.47 3.01 13.25
CA THR A 114 14.88 3.47 14.58
C THR A 114 14.23 4.82 14.91
N PRO A 115 13.35 4.89 15.92
CA PRO A 115 12.87 6.16 16.45
C PRO A 115 14.02 7.00 17.01
N LEU A 116 14.02 8.30 16.72
CA LEU A 116 15.05 9.22 17.24
C LEU A 116 14.63 9.79 18.61
N PRO A 117 15.57 10.35 19.40
CA PRO A 117 15.24 11.03 20.65
C PRO A 117 14.20 12.14 20.44
N GLY A 118 13.18 12.18 21.30
CA GLY A 118 12.05 13.11 21.18
C GLY A 118 11.00 12.68 20.15
N SER A 119 11.08 11.45 19.63
CA SER A 119 10.01 10.88 18.80
C SER A 119 8.69 10.77 19.54
N SER A 120 7.62 10.88 18.76
CA SER A 120 6.25 10.76 19.24
C SER A 120 5.49 9.74 18.39
N ASN A 121 4.48 9.14 18.99
CA ASN A 121 3.54 8.25 18.32
C ASN A 121 2.20 8.95 18.18
N LEU A 122 1.70 9.01 16.94
CA LEU A 122 0.39 9.58 16.63
C LEU A 122 -0.39 8.59 15.78
N GLU A 123 -1.68 8.44 16.05
CA GLU A 123 -2.59 7.62 15.23
C GLU A 123 -3.57 8.50 14.48
N GLY A 124 -3.74 8.27 13.18
CA GLY A 124 -4.69 9.00 12.36
C GLY A 124 -4.89 8.34 11.01
N TRP A 125 -5.56 9.05 10.11
CA TRP A 125 -5.95 8.55 8.80
C TRP A 125 -5.14 9.23 7.69
N VAL A 126 -4.51 8.42 6.85
CA VAL A 126 -3.81 8.86 5.64
C VAL A 126 -4.50 8.29 4.42
N ARG A 127 -4.35 8.95 3.27
CA ARG A 127 -4.90 8.45 2.01
C ARG A 127 -3.95 7.43 1.41
N TRP A 128 -4.41 6.19 1.23
CA TRP A 128 -3.59 5.12 0.63
C TRP A 128 -3.86 4.93 -0.86
N ARG A 129 -4.99 5.42 -1.37
CA ARG A 129 -5.40 5.36 -2.78
C ARG A 129 -5.90 6.71 -3.28
N SER A 130 -5.51 7.10 -4.48
CA SER A 130 -6.00 8.34 -5.11
C SER A 130 -7.39 8.18 -5.71
N ASP A 131 -8.03 9.30 -6.10
CA ASP A 131 -9.32 9.27 -6.83
C ASP A 131 -9.26 8.53 -8.18
N ALA A 132 -8.05 8.28 -8.70
CA ALA A 132 -7.81 7.55 -9.94
C ALA A 132 -7.39 6.08 -9.68
N ASP A 133 -7.72 5.53 -8.50
CA ASP A 133 -7.38 4.18 -8.07
C ASP A 133 -5.86 3.86 -8.06
N VAL A 134 -5.02 4.88 -7.94
CA VAL A 134 -3.57 4.70 -7.86
C VAL A 134 -3.14 4.57 -6.40
N PRO A 135 -2.44 3.49 -6.00
CA PRO A 135 -1.87 3.39 -4.65
C PRO A 135 -0.87 4.52 -4.41
N LEU A 136 -1.01 5.20 -3.27
CA LEU A 136 -0.15 6.26 -2.77
C LEU A 136 0.91 5.75 -1.80
N VAL A 137 0.74 4.53 -1.31
CA VAL A 137 1.65 3.82 -0.42
C VAL A 137 2.27 2.60 -1.12
N TRP A 138 3.29 2.03 -0.50
CA TRP A 138 3.97 0.81 -0.92
C TRP A 138 4.57 0.10 0.30
N PHE A 139 4.92 -1.18 0.14
CA PHE A 139 5.51 -2.02 1.17
C PHE A 139 7.03 -2.01 1.03
N PRO A 140 7.79 -1.52 2.03
CA PRO A 140 9.25 -1.52 1.94
C PRO A 140 9.76 -2.96 1.79
N ALA A 141 10.72 -3.19 0.90
CA ALA A 141 11.26 -4.52 0.65
C ALA A 141 12.06 -5.10 1.83
N SER A 142 12.55 -4.22 2.70
CA SER A 142 13.11 -4.61 4.00
C SER A 142 12.13 -4.20 5.10
N GLY A 143 11.76 -5.18 5.91
CA GLY A 143 10.99 -4.94 7.12
C GLY A 143 11.79 -4.16 8.17
N CYS A 144 11.06 -3.74 9.19
CA CYS A 144 11.56 -3.60 10.54
C CYS A 144 11.11 -4.86 11.29
#